data_AF-A0A8C4RMT0-F1
#
_entry.id   AF-A0A8C4RMT0-F1
#
_cell.length_a   1.000
_cell.length_b   1.000
_cell.length_c   1.000
_cell.angle_alpha   90.00
_cell.angle_beta   90.00
_cell.angle_gamma   90.00
#
_symmetry.space_group_name_H-M   'P 1'
#
loop_
_entity.id
_entity.type
_entity.pdbx_description
1 polymer ?
#
loop_
_entity_poly.entity_id
_entity_poly.type
_entity_poly.pdbx_seq_one_letter_code
_entity_poly.pdbx_strand_id
1 'polypeptide(L)'
;MLLGIANFSDLCIFICGMISYVLLGTQGHKVNLQPTLFVLSAHLWLKNCRELMPSSYNASRFDQPVEASVWLKNFRITNERFLKQMKTQQKYIWSKREFTDEGHPLIEVIDQGLTRVKNASDSVGIVLKELKAQCQSGTFKLVVGVDGVNALWGQTTLRKEDKSPVYPGELTLIHNLRKLMKNDWDGFDFLDPFLPIQVTGYSEREFESCYQYYKDRHWIQHEKAHTEDGKKELIFLSNRNPAVLERICSFL
;
A
#
# COMPACT_ATOMS: atom_id res chain seq x y z
N MET A 1 2.47 -9.97 29.72
CA MET A 1 2.90 -11.26 29.16
C MET A 1 3.35 -11.00 27.72
N LEU A 2 4.61 -10.60 27.56
CA LEU A 2 5.24 -10.36 26.26
C LEU A 2 5.71 -11.71 25.73
N LEU A 3 5.00 -12.28 24.76
CA LEU A 3 5.51 -13.44 24.02
C LEU A 3 6.48 -12.93 22.96
N GLY A 4 7.76 -13.18 23.21
CA GLY A 4 8.85 -12.91 22.29
C GLY A 4 8.70 -13.73 21.02
N ILE A 5 8.83 -13.06 19.88
CA ILE A 5 9.06 -13.68 18.59
C ILE A 5 10.58 -13.65 18.38
N ALA A 6 11.24 -14.70 18.85
CA ALA A 6 12.64 -14.97 18.56
C ALA A 6 12.71 -15.86 17.31
N ASN A 7 13.73 -15.61 16.49
CA ASN A 7 14.17 -16.32 15.27
C ASN A 7 13.52 -15.87 13.95
N PHE A 8 14.07 -14.79 13.38
CA PHE A 8 14.04 -14.54 11.94
C PHE A 8 15.42 -14.86 11.36
N SER A 9 15.61 -16.10 10.90
CA SER A 9 16.67 -16.46 9.95
C SER A 9 16.13 -16.20 8.54
N ASP A 10 16.72 -15.22 7.86
CA ASP A 10 16.54 -14.90 6.44
C ASP A 10 15.20 -14.25 6.01
N LEU A 11 15.01 -12.98 6.40
CA LEU A 11 14.55 -11.88 5.53
C LEU A 11 14.67 -10.54 6.30
N CYS A 12 15.73 -9.77 6.07
CA CYS A 12 15.83 -8.42 6.62
C CYS A 12 14.88 -7.48 5.86
N ILE A 13 13.67 -7.27 6.39
CA ILE A 13 12.79 -6.19 5.93
C ILE A 13 13.28 -4.90 6.59
N PHE A 14 14.01 -4.09 5.82
CA PHE A 14 14.27 -2.70 6.19
C PHE A 14 12.98 -1.90 6.03
N ILE A 15 12.33 -1.56 7.14
CA ILE A 15 11.28 -0.54 7.16
C ILE A 15 11.99 0.81 7.16
N CYS A 16 12.28 1.34 5.96
CA CYS A 16 12.77 2.69 5.79
C CYS A 16 11.58 3.66 5.66
N GLY A 17 11.58 4.69 6.51
CA GLY A 17 10.52 5.70 6.60
C GLY A 17 9.41 5.32 7.59
N MET A 18 8.82 6.32 8.24
CA MET A 18 7.69 6.21 9.20
C MET A 18 6.42 5.64 8.55
N ILE A 19 6.49 4.42 8.03
CA ILE A 19 5.39 3.72 7.37
C ILE A 19 4.87 2.70 8.37
N SER A 20 3.66 2.93 8.85
CA SER A 20 2.90 1.98 9.64
C SER A 20 2.59 0.76 8.77
N TYR A 21 3.47 -0.24 8.78
CA TYR A 21 3.08 -1.58 8.36
C TYR A 21 2.42 -2.26 9.54
N VAL A 22 1.09 -2.36 9.51
CA VAL A 22 0.38 -3.35 10.32
C VAL A 22 0.67 -4.71 9.69
N LEU A 23 1.76 -5.35 10.11
CA LEU A 23 2.00 -6.76 9.84
C LEU A 23 1.15 -7.57 10.81
N LEU A 24 -0.03 -8.02 10.37
CA LEU A 24 -0.80 -9.01 11.10
C LEU A 24 -0.13 -10.37 10.93
N GLY A 25 0.62 -10.78 11.96
CA GLY A 25 1.08 -12.16 12.11
C GLY A 25 -0.12 -13.08 12.29
N THR A 26 -0.34 -14.00 11.35
CA THR A 26 -1.32 -15.06 11.50
C THR A 26 -0.82 -16.04 12.55
N GLN A 27 -1.38 -15.97 13.76
CA GLN A 27 -1.21 -17.00 14.77
C GLN A 27 -1.80 -18.33 14.26
N GLY A 28 -0.94 -19.34 14.12
CA GLY A 28 -1.26 -20.67 14.67
C GLY A 28 -2.00 -21.70 13.82
N HIS A 29 -2.36 -21.47 12.55
CA HIS A 29 -2.93 -22.53 11.71
C HIS A 29 -2.18 -22.70 10.39
N LYS A 30 -1.55 -23.88 10.21
CA LYS A 30 -1.02 -24.38 8.94
C LYS A 30 -2.18 -24.51 7.94
N VAL A 31 -2.49 -23.42 7.26
CA VAL A 31 -3.28 -23.42 6.04
C VAL A 31 -2.36 -22.93 4.96
N ASN A 32 -2.10 -23.79 3.97
CA ASN A 32 -1.14 -23.61 2.89
C ASN A 32 -1.61 -22.57 1.83
N LEU A 33 -2.32 -21.53 2.27
CA LEU A 33 -2.86 -20.45 1.45
C LEU A 33 -2.04 -19.19 1.72
N GLN A 34 -1.18 -18.85 0.78
CA GLN A 34 -0.34 -17.65 0.84
C GLN A 34 -1.24 -16.40 0.88
N PRO A 35 -1.15 -15.55 1.91
CA PRO A 35 -1.91 -14.30 1.95
C PRO A 35 -1.39 -13.38 0.85
N THR A 36 -2.28 -12.85 0.02
CA THR A 36 -1.92 -11.82 -0.96
C THR A 36 -1.89 -10.47 -0.22
N LEU A 37 -0.70 -9.91 -0.01
CA LEU A 37 -0.50 -8.62 0.65
C LEU A 37 -0.57 -7.49 -0.37
N PHE A 38 -1.46 -6.53 -0.12
CA PHE A 38 -1.63 -5.34 -0.94
C PHE A 38 -1.10 -4.15 -0.20
N VAL A 39 -0.19 -3.38 -0.79
CA VAL A 39 0.22 -2.08 -0.24
C VAL A 39 -0.23 -1.00 -1.21
N LEU A 40 -1.14 -0.15 -0.75
CA LEU A 40 -1.65 1.01 -1.48
C LEU A 40 -1.10 2.28 -0.83
N SER A 41 -0.41 3.14 -1.57
CA SER A 41 -0.09 4.48 -1.08
C SER A 41 -1.17 5.46 -1.56
N ALA A 42 -2.07 5.85 -0.66
CA ALA A 42 -3.18 6.73 -0.99
C ALA A 42 -2.70 8.16 -1.33
N HIS A 43 -1.57 8.59 -0.77
CA HIS A 43 -1.01 9.92 -1.03
C HIS A 43 -0.61 10.15 -2.48
N LEU A 44 -0.13 9.11 -3.18
CA LEU A 44 0.28 9.21 -4.59
C LEU A 44 -0.90 9.50 -5.51
N TRP A 45 -2.10 9.07 -5.14
CA TRP A 45 -3.31 9.31 -5.93
C TRP A 45 -3.95 10.67 -5.66
N LEU A 46 -3.50 11.41 -4.65
CA LEU A 46 -4.13 12.68 -4.24
C LEU A 46 -3.28 13.92 -4.52
N LYS A 47 -2.03 13.72 -4.93
CA LYS A 47 -1.05 14.78 -5.18
C LYS A 47 -0.44 14.61 -6.56
N ASN A 48 -0.16 15.72 -7.23
CA ASN A 48 0.56 15.77 -8.51
C ASN A 48 -0.03 14.90 -9.63
N CYS A 49 -1.37 14.73 -9.65
CA CYS A 49 -2.04 14.03 -10.74
C CYS A 49 -1.87 14.83 -12.03
N ARG A 50 -1.27 14.20 -13.04
CA ARG A 50 -0.92 14.87 -14.30
C ARG A 50 -2.12 15.05 -15.21
N GLU A 51 -3.04 14.10 -15.17
CA GLU A 51 -4.18 14.04 -16.07
C GLU A 51 -5.42 13.60 -15.27
N LEU A 52 -6.40 14.49 -15.21
CA LEU A 52 -7.69 14.22 -14.59
C LEU A 52 -8.75 14.21 -15.70
N MET A 53 -9.49 13.12 -15.83
CA MET A 53 -10.51 12.99 -16.86
C MET A 53 -11.89 12.73 -16.23
N PRO A 54 -12.99 13.22 -16.80
CA PRO A 54 -14.33 12.77 -16.39
C PRO A 54 -14.46 11.26 -16.57
N SER A 55 -15.04 10.58 -15.58
CA SER A 55 -15.17 9.12 -15.63
C SER A 55 -16.19 8.69 -16.66
N SER A 56 -15.84 7.64 -17.41
CA SER A 56 -16.73 7.05 -18.43
C SER A 56 -17.91 6.29 -17.80
N TYR A 57 -17.72 5.78 -16.59
CA TYR A 57 -18.71 5.00 -15.86
C TYR A 57 -19.62 5.87 -14.97
N ASN A 58 -19.08 6.95 -14.40
CA ASN A 58 -19.84 7.84 -13.52
C ASN A 58 -19.52 9.32 -13.78
N ALA A 59 -20.48 10.04 -14.35
CA ALA A 59 -20.34 11.45 -14.71
C ALA A 59 -20.03 12.40 -13.54
N SER A 60 -20.30 12.00 -12.28
CA SER A 60 -19.96 12.79 -11.09
C SER A 60 -18.54 12.56 -10.58
N ARG A 61 -17.78 11.67 -11.23
CA ARG A 61 -16.43 11.28 -10.81
C ARG A 61 -15.39 11.60 -11.86
N PHE A 62 -14.15 11.66 -11.39
CA PHE A 62 -12.96 11.84 -12.18
C PHE A 62 -12.03 10.64 -12.06
N ASP A 63 -11.51 10.23 -13.20
CA ASP A 63 -10.56 9.16 -13.40
C ASP A 63 -9.13 9.71 -13.46
N GLN A 64 -8.20 8.90 -12.96
CA GLN A 64 -6.77 9.21 -12.83
C GLN A 64 -5.98 8.11 -13.54
N PRO A 65 -6.01 8.10 -14.88
CA PRO A 65 -5.61 6.96 -15.69
C PRO A 65 -4.11 6.63 -15.56
N VAL A 66 -3.26 7.66 -15.44
CA VAL A 66 -1.80 7.50 -15.31
C VAL A 66 -1.46 6.81 -13.99
N GLU A 67 -1.99 7.33 -12.86
CA GLU A 67 -1.75 6.77 -11.54
C GLU A 67 -2.33 5.36 -11.41
N ALA A 68 -3.51 5.13 -12.00
CA ALA A 68 -4.13 3.80 -12.08
C ALA A 68 -3.26 2.81 -12.87
N SER A 69 -2.69 3.21 -14.01
CA SER A 69 -1.85 2.34 -14.85
C SER A 69 -0.55 1.94 -14.15
N VAL A 70 0.10 2.88 -13.45
CA VAL A 70 1.31 2.62 -12.65
C VAL A 70 0.99 1.60 -11.56
N TRP A 71 -0.14 1.78 -10.87
CA TRP A 71 -0.58 0.84 -9.87
C TRP A 71 -0.86 -0.54 -10.46
N LEU A 72 -1.63 -0.63 -11.54
CA LEU A 72 -1.97 -1.89 -12.22
C LEU A 72 -0.71 -2.66 -12.65
N LYS A 73 0.31 -1.96 -13.16
CA LYS A 73 1.57 -2.57 -13.59
C LYS A 73 2.31 -3.23 -12.42
N ASN A 74 2.48 -2.50 -11.32
CA ASN A 74 3.15 -3.02 -10.12
C ASN A 74 2.33 -4.14 -9.48
N PHE A 75 1.01 -3.97 -9.47
CA PHE A 75 0.07 -4.93 -8.93
C PHE A 75 0.11 -6.27 -9.70
N ARG A 76 0.17 -6.20 -11.03
CA ARG A 76 0.32 -7.36 -11.92
C ARG A 76 1.60 -8.13 -11.63
N ILE A 77 2.75 -7.44 -11.58
CA ILE A 77 4.06 -8.07 -11.37
C ILE A 77 4.11 -8.79 -10.02
N THR A 78 3.60 -8.14 -8.97
CA THR A 78 3.65 -8.68 -7.60
C THR A 78 2.75 -9.90 -7.43
N ASN A 79 1.60 -9.94 -8.11
CA ASN A 79 0.53 -10.90 -7.82
C ASN A 79 0.16 -11.80 -9.01
N GLU A 80 1.01 -11.86 -10.04
CA GLU A 80 0.73 -12.54 -11.31
C GLU A 80 0.20 -13.96 -11.11
N ARG A 81 0.78 -14.70 -10.15
CA ARG A 81 0.41 -16.08 -9.85
C ARG A 81 -1.04 -16.22 -9.36
N PHE A 82 -1.51 -15.29 -8.52
CA PHE A 82 -2.87 -15.29 -7.99
C PHE A 82 -3.86 -14.79 -9.05
N LEU A 83 -3.48 -13.75 -9.80
CA LEU A 83 -4.33 -13.14 -10.82
C LEU A 83 -4.70 -14.07 -11.98
N LYS A 84 -3.87 -15.08 -12.26
CA LYS A 84 -4.18 -16.15 -13.22
C LYS A 84 -5.20 -17.17 -12.71
N GLN A 85 -5.29 -17.34 -11.38
CA GLN A 85 -6.19 -18.30 -10.75
C GLN A 85 -7.56 -17.70 -10.45
N MET A 86 -7.59 -16.41 -10.08
CA MET A 86 -8.81 -15.67 -9.81
C MET A 86 -9.59 -15.43 -11.11
N LYS A 87 -10.91 -15.56 -11.03
CA LYS A 87 -11.81 -15.43 -12.19
C LYS A 87 -12.81 -14.31 -11.97
N THR A 88 -13.22 -13.63 -13.03
CA THR A 88 -14.31 -12.65 -12.98
C THR A 88 -15.63 -13.34 -12.62
N GLN A 89 -16.42 -12.73 -11.73
CA GLN A 89 -17.74 -13.22 -11.33
C GLN A 89 -18.89 -12.57 -12.11
N GLN A 90 -18.57 -11.59 -12.97
CA GLN A 90 -19.55 -10.88 -13.77
C GLN A 90 -18.91 -10.36 -15.06
N LYS A 91 -19.76 -10.04 -16.05
CA LYS A 91 -19.35 -9.42 -17.31
C LYS A 91 -19.01 -7.94 -17.12
N TYR A 92 -17.88 -7.52 -17.68
CA TYR A 92 -17.42 -6.12 -17.68
C TYR A 92 -17.37 -5.56 -19.09
N ILE A 93 -18.01 -4.42 -19.32
CA ILE A 93 -18.08 -3.78 -20.65
C ILE A 93 -17.12 -2.59 -20.66
N TRP A 94 -16.14 -2.63 -21.56
CA TRP A 94 -15.13 -1.58 -21.73
C TRP A 94 -15.48 -0.60 -22.84
N SER A 95 -16.14 -1.11 -23.89
CA SER A 95 -16.64 -0.33 -25.01
C SER A 95 -17.76 -1.10 -25.73
N LYS A 96 -18.36 -0.52 -26.78
CA LYS A 96 -19.36 -1.21 -27.61
C LYS A 96 -18.86 -2.53 -28.23
N ARG A 97 -17.54 -2.68 -28.39
CA ARG A 97 -16.92 -3.84 -29.06
C ARG A 97 -16.08 -4.70 -28.12
N GLU A 98 -15.75 -4.20 -26.93
CA GLU A 98 -14.82 -4.87 -26.01
C GLU A 98 -15.49 -5.08 -24.67
N PHE A 99 -15.42 -6.32 -24.21
CA PHE A 99 -15.93 -6.75 -22.92
C PHE A 99 -15.07 -7.92 -22.44
N THR A 100 -15.04 -8.11 -21.12
CA THR A 100 -14.49 -9.30 -20.47
C THR A 100 -15.68 -10.07 -19.90
N ASP A 101 -15.88 -11.30 -20.35
CA ASP A 101 -16.97 -12.14 -19.87
C ASP A 101 -16.69 -12.71 -18.47
N GLU A 102 -17.73 -13.26 -17.85
CA GLU A 102 -17.61 -14.00 -16.60
C GLU A 102 -16.70 -15.25 -16.78
N GLY A 103 -16.01 -15.64 -15.70
CA GLY A 103 -15.16 -16.81 -15.65
C GLY A 103 -13.76 -16.62 -16.26
N HIS A 104 -13.46 -15.44 -16.80
CA HIS A 104 -12.14 -15.12 -17.36
C HIS A 104 -11.14 -14.76 -16.25
N PRO A 105 -9.84 -15.06 -16.41
CA PRO A 105 -8.81 -14.70 -15.44
C PRO A 105 -8.78 -13.20 -15.12
N LEU A 106 -8.62 -12.85 -13.85
CA LEU A 106 -8.58 -11.45 -13.39
C LEU A 106 -7.40 -10.67 -13.98
N ILE A 107 -6.33 -11.36 -14.37
CA ILE A 107 -5.19 -10.74 -15.07
C ILE A 107 -5.60 -10.07 -16.40
N GLU A 108 -6.62 -10.58 -17.09
CA GLU A 108 -7.08 -10.00 -18.37
C GLU A 108 -7.73 -8.63 -18.18
N VAL A 109 -8.44 -8.43 -17.06
CA VAL A 109 -8.99 -7.12 -16.67
C VAL A 109 -7.86 -6.11 -16.50
N ILE A 110 -6.75 -6.53 -15.88
CA ILE A 110 -5.58 -5.69 -15.66
C ILE A 110 -4.88 -5.38 -16.98
N ASP A 111 -4.68 -6.39 -17.83
CA ASP A 111 -4.05 -6.23 -19.15
C ASP A 111 -4.88 -5.30 -20.05
N GLN A 112 -6.21 -5.34 -19.96
CA GLN A 112 -7.09 -4.40 -20.66
C GLN A 112 -6.90 -2.95 -20.17
N GLY A 113 -6.80 -2.74 -18.85
CA GLY A 113 -6.52 -1.43 -18.27
C GLY A 113 -5.13 -0.89 -18.59
N LEU A 114 -4.14 -1.77 -18.75
CA LEU A 114 -2.78 -1.41 -19.16
C LEU A 114 -2.69 -1.10 -20.67
N THR A 115 -3.43 -1.84 -21.50
CA THR A 115 -3.48 -1.62 -22.95
C THR A 115 -4.23 -0.31 -23.28
N ARG A 116 -5.33 -0.06 -22.58
CA ARG A 116 -6.16 1.14 -22.74
C ARG A 116 -6.17 1.94 -21.44
N VAL A 117 -5.17 2.81 -21.30
CA VAL A 117 -4.94 3.63 -20.10
C VAL A 117 -6.17 4.45 -19.67
N LYS A 118 -7.06 4.84 -20.60
CA LYS A 118 -8.34 5.50 -20.28
C LYS A 118 -9.26 4.68 -19.36
N ASN A 119 -9.20 3.35 -19.47
CA ASN A 119 -10.00 2.42 -18.69
C ASN A 119 -9.26 1.92 -17.44
N ALA A 120 -8.04 2.42 -17.18
CA ALA A 120 -7.22 1.96 -16.07
C ALA A 120 -7.91 2.19 -14.72
N SER A 121 -8.52 3.37 -14.51
CA SER A 121 -9.22 3.70 -13.26
C SER A 121 -10.39 2.74 -12.97
N ASP A 122 -11.17 2.42 -14.00
CA ASP A 122 -12.26 1.46 -13.90
C ASP A 122 -11.73 0.04 -13.66
N SER A 123 -10.63 -0.34 -14.32
CA SER A 123 -9.97 -1.64 -14.12
C SER A 123 -9.51 -1.83 -12.67
N VAL A 124 -8.97 -0.78 -12.04
CA VAL A 124 -8.64 -0.81 -10.60
C VAL A 124 -9.89 -1.07 -9.76
N GLY A 125 -10.98 -0.36 -10.04
CA GLY A 125 -12.25 -0.56 -9.34
C GLY A 125 -12.79 -1.98 -9.45
N ILE A 126 -12.71 -2.57 -10.64
CA ILE A 126 -13.13 -3.94 -10.92
C ILE A 126 -12.26 -4.93 -10.15
N VAL A 127 -10.94 -4.78 -10.20
CA VAL A 127 -10.00 -5.63 -9.48
C VAL A 127 -10.29 -5.61 -7.98
N LEU A 128 -10.45 -4.43 -7.38
CA LEU A 128 -10.77 -4.31 -5.95
C LEU A 128 -12.13 -4.95 -5.60
N LYS A 129 -13.13 -4.82 -6.48
CA LYS A 129 -14.45 -5.45 -6.31
C LYS A 129 -14.36 -6.97 -6.31
N GLU A 130 -13.68 -7.55 -7.30
CA GLU A 130 -13.51 -9.00 -7.47
C GLU A 130 -12.70 -9.61 -6.32
N LEU A 131 -11.62 -8.94 -5.91
CA LEU A 131 -10.81 -9.36 -4.75
C LEU A 131 -11.65 -9.45 -3.48
N LYS A 132 -12.45 -8.43 -3.22
CA LYS A 132 -13.35 -8.41 -2.06
C LYS A 132 -14.39 -9.53 -2.12
N ALA A 133 -15.04 -9.71 -3.27
CA ALA A 133 -16.07 -10.72 -3.44
C ALA A 133 -15.54 -12.16 -3.30
N GLN A 134 -14.34 -12.44 -3.83
CA GLN A 134 -13.71 -13.77 -3.74
C GLN A 134 -13.08 -14.04 -2.37
N CYS A 135 -12.79 -13.00 -1.59
CA CYS A 135 -12.42 -13.18 -0.19
C CYS A 135 -13.62 -13.68 0.64
N GLN A 136 -14.82 -13.14 0.39
CA GLN A 136 -16.05 -13.55 1.08
C GLN A 136 -16.47 -14.99 0.75
N SER A 137 -16.08 -15.52 -0.41
CA SER A 137 -16.30 -16.94 -0.74
C SER A 137 -15.31 -17.88 -0.05
N GLY A 138 -14.32 -17.37 0.71
CA GLY A 138 -13.31 -18.16 1.41
C GLY A 138 -12.22 -18.76 0.52
N THR A 139 -12.21 -18.42 -0.78
CA THR A 139 -11.26 -18.97 -1.76
C THR A 139 -9.84 -18.44 -1.54
N PHE A 140 -9.72 -17.17 -1.12
CA PHE A 140 -8.45 -16.49 -0.90
C PHE A 140 -8.46 -15.70 0.41
N LYS A 141 -7.29 -15.56 1.02
CA LYS A 141 -7.07 -14.64 2.14
C LYS A 141 -6.42 -13.36 1.62
N LEU A 142 -7.06 -12.24 1.89
CA LEU A 142 -6.65 -10.92 1.44
C LEU A 142 -6.11 -10.11 2.62
N VAL A 143 -4.92 -9.51 2.47
CA VAL A 143 -4.38 -8.53 3.43
C VAL A 143 -4.29 -7.18 2.75
N VAL A 144 -4.98 -6.18 3.30
CA VAL A 144 -5.00 -4.82 2.76
C VAL A 144 -4.18 -3.90 3.67
N GLY A 145 -3.02 -3.49 3.18
CA GLY A 145 -2.22 -2.40 3.73
C GLY A 145 -2.45 -1.12 2.94
N VAL A 146 -2.83 -0.05 3.61
CA VAL A 146 -2.93 1.28 3.01
C VAL A 146 -2.02 2.22 3.77
N ASP A 147 -1.06 2.80 3.08
CA ASP A 147 -0.24 3.89 3.57
C ASP A 147 -0.92 5.24 3.27
N GLY A 148 -0.88 6.16 4.21
CA GLY A 148 -1.53 7.47 4.08
C GLY A 148 -3.05 7.44 4.10
N VAL A 149 -3.67 6.59 4.93
CA VAL A 149 -5.13 6.42 5.06
C VAL A 149 -5.87 7.74 5.31
N ASN A 150 -5.23 8.66 6.06
CA ASN A 150 -5.74 10.02 6.31
C ASN A 150 -6.05 10.80 5.03
N ALA A 151 -5.34 10.50 3.94
CA ALA A 151 -5.53 11.16 2.65
C ALA A 151 -6.90 10.86 2.04
N LEU A 152 -7.47 9.68 2.33
CA LEU A 152 -8.77 9.27 1.80
C LEU A 152 -9.90 10.21 2.23
N TRP A 153 -9.80 10.86 3.39
CA TRP A 153 -10.79 11.81 3.93
C TRP A 153 -10.25 13.24 4.06
N GLY A 154 -9.01 13.49 3.65
CA GLY A 154 -8.38 14.80 3.68
C GLY A 154 -8.78 15.71 2.52
N GLN A 155 -8.10 16.85 2.40
CA GLN A 155 -8.24 17.73 1.24
C GLN A 155 -7.32 17.27 0.10
N THR A 156 -7.76 17.49 -1.15
CA THR A 156 -6.92 17.24 -2.34
C THR A 156 -6.25 18.54 -2.79
N THR A 157 -5.12 18.42 -3.48
CA THR A 157 -4.49 19.56 -4.16
C THR A 157 -4.98 19.71 -5.60
N LEU A 158 -5.92 18.87 -6.05
CA LEU A 158 -6.37 18.79 -7.43
C LEU A 158 -7.43 19.85 -7.70
N ARG A 159 -7.44 20.35 -8.94
CA ARG A 159 -8.40 21.34 -9.42
C ARG A 159 -9.05 20.84 -10.70
N LYS A 160 -10.34 21.13 -10.85
CA LYS A 160 -11.09 20.92 -12.08
C LYS A 160 -10.68 21.96 -13.13
N GLU A 161 -11.18 21.81 -14.35
CA GLU A 161 -10.96 22.77 -15.45
C GLU A 161 -11.46 24.18 -15.10
N ASP A 162 -12.54 24.28 -14.33
CA ASP A 162 -13.10 25.53 -13.82
C ASP A 162 -12.33 26.12 -12.61
N LYS A 163 -11.18 25.52 -12.26
CA LYS A 163 -10.32 25.84 -11.10
C LYS A 163 -10.92 25.57 -9.73
N SER A 164 -12.15 25.04 -9.66
CA SER A 164 -12.75 24.61 -8.40
C SER A 164 -11.97 23.42 -7.81
N PRO A 165 -11.97 23.25 -6.47
CA PRO A 165 -11.30 22.12 -5.85
C PRO A 165 -12.01 20.81 -6.20
N VAL A 166 -11.23 19.74 -6.34
CA VAL A 166 -11.75 18.37 -6.47
C VAL A 166 -11.84 17.76 -5.08
N TYR A 167 -13.01 17.24 -4.70
CA TYR A 167 -13.15 16.53 -3.44
C TYR A 167 -12.69 15.07 -3.58
N PRO A 168 -12.13 14.44 -2.54
CA PRO A 168 -11.68 13.05 -2.64
C PRO A 168 -12.81 12.06 -2.98
N GLY A 169 -14.05 12.36 -2.61
CA GLY A 169 -15.21 11.55 -2.98
C GLY A 169 -15.56 11.60 -4.48
N GLU A 170 -15.08 12.60 -5.20
CA GLU A 170 -15.24 12.73 -6.66
C GLU A 170 -14.16 11.96 -7.42
N LEU A 171 -13.13 11.43 -6.76
CA LEU A 171 -12.08 10.64 -7.43
C LEU A 171 -12.43 9.15 -7.43
N THR A 172 -12.42 8.52 -8.61
CA THR A 172 -12.79 7.10 -8.77
C THR A 172 -11.92 6.17 -7.94
N LEU A 173 -10.59 6.37 -7.96
CA LEU A 173 -9.65 5.53 -7.19
C LEU A 173 -9.92 5.62 -5.68
N ILE A 174 -10.13 6.83 -5.16
CA ILE A 174 -10.38 7.08 -3.74
C ILE A 174 -11.73 6.54 -3.32
N HIS A 175 -12.75 6.69 -4.16
CA HIS A 175 -14.07 6.12 -3.90
C HIS A 175 -14.02 4.59 -3.80
N ASN A 176 -13.29 3.93 -4.69
CA ASN A 176 -13.12 2.48 -4.66
C ASN A 176 -12.30 2.03 -3.44
N LEU A 177 -11.27 2.77 -3.07
CA LEU A 177 -10.46 2.47 -1.88
C LEU A 177 -11.27 2.66 -0.58
N ARG A 178 -12.08 3.72 -0.48
CA ARG A 178 -13.01 3.91 0.66
C ARG A 178 -14.00 2.75 0.79
N LYS A 179 -14.42 2.12 -0.31
CA LYS A 179 -15.29 0.92 -0.28
C LYS A 179 -14.56 -0.34 0.19
N LEU A 180 -13.25 -0.42 -0.05
CA LEU A 180 -12.42 -1.52 0.43
C LEU A 180 -12.21 -1.42 1.94
N MET A 181 -12.09 -0.20 2.47
CA MET A 181 -11.91 0.09 3.90
C MET A 181 -13.19 0.00 4.74
N LYS A 182 -14.32 -0.44 4.16
CA LYS A 182 -15.54 -0.69 4.92
C LYS A 182 -15.50 -2.10 5.52
N ASN A 183 -16.10 -2.26 6.71
CA ASN A 183 -16.15 -3.51 7.47
C ASN A 183 -17.31 -4.41 7.01
N ASP A 184 -17.60 -4.43 5.72
CA ASP A 184 -18.71 -5.19 5.12
C ASP A 184 -18.23 -6.52 4.50
N TRP A 185 -17.05 -7.01 4.90
CA TRP A 185 -16.47 -8.25 4.41
C TRP A 185 -15.49 -8.88 5.41
N ASP A 186 -15.52 -10.21 5.50
CA ASP A 186 -14.89 -11.06 6.53
C ASP A 186 -13.37 -10.89 6.68
N GLY A 187 -12.69 -10.25 5.71
CA GLY A 187 -11.25 -9.97 5.80
C GLY A 187 -10.90 -8.76 6.69
N PHE A 188 -11.89 -7.90 6.99
CA PHE A 188 -11.68 -6.68 7.76
C PHE A 188 -12.26 -6.73 9.18
N ASP A 189 -13.07 -7.74 9.50
CA ASP A 189 -13.67 -7.92 10.84
C ASP A 189 -12.63 -7.98 11.98
N PHE A 190 -11.38 -8.32 11.66
CA PHE A 190 -10.28 -8.28 12.64
C PHE A 190 -9.83 -6.87 13.02
N LEU A 191 -10.14 -5.85 12.21
CA LEU A 191 -9.68 -4.48 12.39
C LEU A 191 -10.71 -3.56 13.04
N ASP A 192 -11.90 -4.05 13.38
CA ASP A 192 -12.95 -3.28 14.07
C ASP A 192 -13.17 -3.79 15.51
N PRO A 193 -13.05 -2.94 16.55
CA PRO A 193 -12.69 -1.53 16.53
C PRO A 193 -11.25 -1.30 16.09
N PHE A 194 -11.01 -0.22 15.33
CA PHE A 194 -9.66 0.19 14.92
C PHE A 194 -8.74 0.21 16.13
N LEU A 195 -7.67 -0.58 16.08
CA LEU A 195 -6.65 -0.64 17.11
C LEU A 195 -5.55 0.36 16.77
N PRO A 196 -5.48 1.54 17.43
CA PRO A 196 -4.39 2.48 17.21
C PRO A 196 -3.10 1.88 17.76
N ILE A 197 -2.18 1.52 16.86
CA ILE A 197 -0.83 1.07 17.22
C ILE A 197 0.11 2.26 17.06
N GLN A 198 0.59 2.79 18.19
CA GLN A 198 1.59 3.85 18.17
C GLN A 198 2.97 3.27 17.86
N VAL A 199 3.61 3.79 16.81
CA VAL A 199 5.02 3.52 16.52
C VAL A 199 5.86 4.60 17.18
N THR A 200 6.67 4.23 18.16
CA THR A 200 7.58 5.13 18.86
C THR A 200 8.94 5.20 18.16
N GLY A 201 9.82 6.09 18.63
CA GLY A 201 11.25 6.03 18.27
C GLY A 201 11.89 4.74 18.77
N TYR A 202 13.13 4.49 18.33
CA TYR A 202 13.87 3.31 18.74
C TYR A 202 14.02 3.23 20.26
N SER A 203 13.86 2.02 20.78
CA SER A 203 14.41 1.63 22.07
C SER A 203 15.95 1.64 22.01
N GLU A 204 16.61 1.59 23.17
CA GLU A 204 18.08 1.55 23.23
C GLU A 204 18.66 0.34 22.49
N ARG A 205 17.98 -0.81 22.56
CA ARG A 205 18.40 -2.04 21.89
C ARG A 205 18.26 -1.97 20.38
N GLU A 206 17.16 -1.39 19.89
CA GLU A 206 16.93 -1.18 18.45
C GLU A 206 17.92 -0.17 17.88
N PHE A 207 18.16 0.93 18.61
CA PHE A 207 19.16 1.92 18.23
C PHE A 207 20.54 1.28 18.12
N GLU A 208 20.94 0.51 19.13
CA GLU A 208 22.24 -0.17 19.12
C GLU A 208 22.37 -1.12 17.94
N SER A 209 21.35 -1.93 17.69
CA SER A 209 21.33 -2.88 16.58
C SER A 209 21.45 -2.15 15.23
N CYS A 210 20.75 -1.03 15.06
CA CYS A 210 20.77 -0.21 13.85
C CYS A 210 22.13 0.49 13.65
N TYR A 211 22.70 1.04 14.73
CA TYR A 211 24.00 1.69 14.72
C TYR A 211 25.13 0.70 14.35
N GLN A 212 25.13 -0.49 14.96
CA GLN A 212 26.11 -1.53 14.62
C GLN A 212 25.95 -1.98 13.17
N TYR A 213 24.73 -2.15 12.68
CA TYR A 213 24.49 -2.45 11.27
C TYR A 213 25.09 -1.39 10.33
N TYR A 214 24.94 -0.09 10.63
CA TYR A 214 25.54 0.97 9.81
C TYR A 214 27.07 0.98 9.87
N LYS A 215 27.67 0.63 11.01
CA LYS A 215 29.12 0.46 11.13
C LYS A 215 29.63 -0.72 10.30
N ASP A 216 28.99 -1.87 10.42
CA ASP A 216 29.36 -3.10 9.71
C ASP A 216 29.24 -2.97 8.20
N ARG A 217 28.28 -2.16 7.73
CA ARG A 217 28.11 -1.84 6.30
C ARG A 217 29.02 -0.72 5.80
N HIS A 218 29.88 -0.16 6.65
CA HIS A 218 30.68 1.03 6.37
C HIS A 218 29.84 2.21 5.84
N TRP A 219 28.60 2.32 6.32
CA TRP A 219 27.68 3.41 5.96
C TRP A 219 28.11 4.72 6.64
N ILE A 220 28.58 4.64 7.89
CA ILE A 220 29.14 5.77 8.64
C ILE A 220 30.65 5.77 8.45
N GLN A 221 31.19 6.77 7.74
CA GLN A 221 32.61 6.82 7.38
C GLN A 221 33.45 7.62 8.38
N HIS A 222 32.87 8.61 9.03
CA HIS A 222 33.58 9.49 9.94
C HIS A 222 34.11 8.76 11.19
N GLU A 223 35.42 8.84 11.42
CA GLU A 223 36.11 8.13 12.51
C GLU A 223 35.55 8.45 13.91
N LYS A 224 35.19 9.71 14.19
CA LYS A 224 34.66 10.07 15.51
C LYS A 224 33.28 9.50 15.78
N ALA A 225 32.51 9.18 14.73
CA ALA A 225 31.18 8.61 14.88
C ALA A 225 31.24 7.15 15.36
N HIS A 226 32.41 6.51 15.32
CA HIS A 226 32.61 5.14 15.82
C HIS A 226 32.90 5.09 17.33
N THR A 227 33.15 6.25 17.95
CA THR A 227 33.43 6.37 19.38
C THR A 227 32.14 6.44 20.21
N GLU A 228 32.23 6.13 21.50
CA GLU A 228 31.08 6.22 22.42
C GLU A 228 30.52 7.65 22.52
N ASP A 229 31.38 8.67 22.40
CA ASP A 229 30.93 10.06 22.42
C ASP A 229 30.19 10.43 21.12
N GLY A 230 30.70 9.99 19.96
CA GLY A 230 29.99 10.15 18.70
C GLY A 230 28.63 9.44 18.69
N LYS A 231 28.55 8.26 19.28
CA LYS A 231 27.28 7.55 19.46
C LYS A 231 26.29 8.32 20.35
N LYS A 232 26.75 8.90 21.47
CA LYS A 232 25.89 9.74 22.33
C LYS A 232 25.39 10.99 21.59
N GLU A 233 26.23 11.62 20.77
CA GLU A 233 25.82 12.73 19.92
C GLU A 233 24.74 12.30 18.91
N LEU A 234 24.91 11.15 18.25
CA LEU A 234 23.90 10.60 17.34
C LEU A 234 22.57 10.31 18.05
N ILE A 235 22.61 9.75 19.26
CA ILE A 235 21.42 9.52 20.08
C ILE A 235 20.73 10.85 20.41
N PHE A 236 21.50 11.86 20.81
CA PHE A 236 20.98 13.17 21.19
C PHE A 236 20.35 13.89 20.00
N LEU A 237 21.05 13.97 18.86
CA LEU A 237 20.59 14.67 17.66
C LEU A 237 19.40 13.98 17.01
N SER A 238 19.41 12.65 16.95
CA SER A 238 18.27 11.90 16.40
C SER A 238 17.09 11.79 17.36
N ASN A 239 17.33 11.94 18.66
CA ASN A 239 16.41 11.57 19.73
C ASN A 239 15.84 10.14 19.52
N ARG A 240 16.67 9.22 19.00
CA ARG A 240 16.30 7.85 18.60
C ARG A 240 15.18 7.78 17.55
N ASN A 241 14.95 8.85 16.80
CA ASN A 241 14.05 8.82 15.65
C ASN A 241 14.74 8.12 14.46
N PRO A 242 14.16 7.05 13.90
CA PRO A 242 14.75 6.30 12.80
C PRO A 242 15.11 7.14 11.57
N ALA A 243 14.19 8.03 11.14
CA ALA A 243 14.37 8.84 9.94
C ALA A 243 15.40 9.96 10.14
N VAL A 244 15.45 10.54 11.35
CA VAL A 244 16.46 11.55 11.67
C VAL A 244 17.84 10.91 11.77
N LEU A 245 17.94 9.72 12.37
CA LEU A 245 19.20 8.97 12.45
C LEU A 245 19.74 8.63 11.06
N GLU A 246 18.91 8.05 10.19
CA GLU A 246 19.30 7.71 8.81
C GLU A 246 19.78 8.94 8.04
N ARG A 247 19.02 10.05 8.12
CA ARG A 247 19.42 11.32 7.53
C ARG A 247 20.75 11.81 8.05
N ILE A 248 20.99 11.75 9.37
CA ILE A 248 22.27 12.16 9.96
C ILE A 248 23.41 11.27 9.46
N CYS A 249 23.24 9.96 9.52
CA CYS A 249 24.26 9.00 9.10
C CYS A 249 24.54 9.06 7.59
N SER A 250 23.60 9.50 6.76
CA SER A 250 23.79 9.62 5.30
C SER A 250 24.91 10.59 4.87
N PHE A 251 25.31 11.51 5.74
CA PHE A 251 26.35 12.51 5.46
C PHE A 251 27.58 12.37 6.35
N LEU A 252 27.68 11.27 7.11
CA LEU A 252 28.79 10.99 8.04
C LEU A 252 29.78 9.97 7.49
#